data_AF-A0A3C0G4E4-F1
#
_entry.id   AF-A0A3C0G4E4-F1
#
_cell.length_a   1.000
_cell.length_b   1.000
_cell.length_c   1.000
_cell.angle_alpha   90.00
_cell.angle_beta   90.00
_cell.angle_gamma   90.00
#
_symmetry.space_group_name_H-M   'P 1'
#
loop_
_entity.id
_entity.type
_entity.pdbx_description
1 polymer ?
#
loop_
_entity_poly.entity_id
_entity_poly.type
_entity_poly.pdbx_seq_one_letter_code
_entity_poly.pdbx_strand_id
1 'polypeptide(L)' 'IANAMITNFHLPKSTLLMMVSAFMGHDLMNKAYKEAILESYKFYSYGDAMLII' A
#
# COMPACT_ATOMS: atom_id res chain seq x y z
N ILE A 1 -2.35 -18.14 9.08
CA ILE A 1 -2.39 -16.67 8.98
C ILE A 1 -1.45 -16.27 7.84
N ALA A 2 -1.79 -15.26 7.04
CA ALA A 2 -0.94 -14.81 5.94
C ALA A 2 0.35 -14.16 6.48
N ASN A 3 1.48 -14.42 5.82
CA ASN A 3 2.80 -13.88 6.13
C ASN A 3 3.31 -12.89 5.07
N ALA A 4 2.65 -12.82 3.92
CA ALA A 4 2.93 -11.87 2.85
C ALA A 4 1.62 -11.42 2.17
N MET A 5 1.66 -10.28 1.49
CA MET A 5 0.52 -9.71 0.77
C MET A 5 0.98 -9.05 -0.53
N ILE A 6 0.27 -9.33 -1.63
CA ILE A 6 0.37 -8.58 -2.88
C ILE A 6 -0.92 -7.77 -3.04
N THR A 7 -0.79 -6.47 -3.29
CA THR A 7 -1.95 -5.58 -3.42
C THR A 7 -1.60 -4.33 -4.23
N ASN A 8 -2.62 -3.58 -4.67
CA ASN A 8 -2.41 -2.33 -5.38
C ASN A 8 -2.15 -1.17 -4.40
N PHE A 9 -1.73 -0.01 -4.92
CA PHE A 9 -1.75 1.24 -4.14
C PHE A 9 -3.17 1.82 -4.03
N HIS A 10 -3.75 1.71 -2.84
CA HIS A 10 -5.12 2.16 -2.52
C HIS A 10 -5.22 3.64 -2.19
N LEU A 11 -6.37 4.26 -2.49
CA LEU A 11 -6.61 5.68 -2.21
C LEU A 11 -6.69 5.99 -0.70
N PRO A 12 -6.39 7.24 -0.29
CA PRO A 12 -6.58 7.71 1.08
C PRO A 12 -8.01 7.47 1.59
N LYS A 13 -8.15 7.12 2.88
CA LYS A 13 -9.43 6.87 3.57
C LYS A 13 -10.24 5.67 3.03
N SER A 14 -9.62 4.74 2.31
CA SER A 14 -10.25 3.48 1.92
C SER A 14 -10.06 2.39 2.98
N THR A 15 -11.01 1.44 3.06
CA THR A 15 -10.89 0.27 3.95
C THR A 15 -9.73 -0.65 3.54
N LEU A 16 -9.39 -0.71 2.25
CA LEU A 16 -8.23 -1.45 1.76
C LEU A 16 -6.91 -0.83 2.23
N LEU A 17 -6.80 0.50 2.26
CA LEU A 17 -5.66 1.18 2.86
C LEU A 17 -5.54 0.88 4.36
N MET A 18 -6.68 0.82 5.08
CA MET A 18 -6.68 0.42 6.49
C MET A 18 -6.19 -1.02 6.68
N MET A 19 -6.60 -1.95 5.81
CA MET A 19 -6.12 -3.34 5.84
C MET A 19 -4.61 -3.43 5.60
N VAL A 20 -4.10 -2.71 4.61
CA VAL A 20 -2.65 -2.59 4.35
C VAL A 20 -1.92 -2.04 5.57
N SER A 21 -2.45 -0.96 6.17
CA SER A 21 -1.89 -0.36 7.39
C SER A 21 -1.88 -1.32 8.59
N ALA A 22 -2.88 -2.19 8.72
CA ALA A 22 -2.94 -3.21 9.77
C ALA A 22 -1.95 -4.37 9.50
N PHE A 23 -1.67 -4.68 8.23
CA PHE A 23 -0.77 -5.77 7.84
C PHE A 23 0.71 -5.38 7.94
N MET A 24 1.11 -4.20 7.43
CA MET A 24 2.52 -3.77 7.39
C MET A 24 2.91 -2.75 8.47
N GLY A 25 1.93 -2.25 9.25
CA GLY A 25 2.12 -1.15 10.19
C GLY A 25 1.93 0.23 9.56
N HIS A 26 1.39 1.17 10.34
CA HIS A 26 0.99 2.49 9.86
C HIS A 26 2.15 3.37 9.41
N ASP A 27 3.26 3.39 10.16
CA ASP A 27 4.41 4.23 9.84
C ASP A 27 5.13 3.76 8.57
N LEU A 28 5.25 2.44 8.39
CA LEU A 28 5.86 1.85 7.20
C LEU A 28 4.97 2.10 5.97
N MET A 29 3.66 1.94 6.11
CA MET A 29 2.69 2.28 5.06
C MET A 29 2.82 3.74 4.64
N ASN A 30 2.83 4.68 5.60
CA ASN A 30 2.95 6.11 5.30
C ASN A 30 4.27 6.44 4.58
N LYS A 31 5.38 5.81 4.96
CA LYS A 31 6.68 5.99 4.28
C LYS A 31 6.65 5.44 2.86
N ALA A 32 6.17 4.21 2.67
CA ALA A 32 6.08 3.56 1.36
C ALA A 32 5.18 4.34 0.40
N TYR A 33 4.04 4.84 0.87
CA TYR A 33 3.13 5.65 0.06
C TYR A 33 3.71 7.01 -0.33
N LYS A 34 4.47 7.66 0.56
CA LYS A 34 5.19 8.90 0.22
C LYS A 34 6.23 8.65 -0.86
N GLU A 35 7.01 7.58 -0.73
CA GLU A 35 8.00 7.19 -1.73
C GLU A 35 7.35 6.89 -3.08
N ALA A 36 6.27 6.11 -3.09
CA ALA A 36 5.53 5.79 -4.32
C ALA A 36 5.00 7.04 -5.03
N ILE A 37 4.59 8.07 -4.29
CA ILE A 37 4.19 9.36 -4.87
C ILE A 37 5.39 10.10 -5.47
N LEU A 38 6.53 10.15 -4.78
CA LEU A 38 7.75 10.81 -5.27
C LEU A 38 8.26 10.15 -6.56
N GLU A 39 8.23 8.82 -6.60
CA GLU A 39 8.64 8.01 -7.75
C GLU A 39 7.54 7.86 -8.81
N SER A 40 6.44 8.61 -8.70
CA SER A 40 5.36 8.66 -9.69
C SER A 40 4.74 7.29 -10.04
N TYR A 41 4.60 6.42 -9.04
CA TYR A 41 3.85 5.16 -9.16
C TYR A 41 2.40 5.44 -9.55
N LYS A 42 1.81 4.53 -10.30
CA LYS A 42 0.40 4.56 -10.68
C LYS A 42 -0.42 3.92 -9.57
N PHE A 43 -1.45 4.62 -9.12
CA PHE A 43 -2.34 4.14 -8.05
C PHE A 43 -3.60 3.48 -8.64
N TYR A 44 -4.41 2.86 -7.77
CA TYR A 44 -5.73 2.30 -8.06
C TYR A 44 -5.72 0.94 -8.79
N SER A 45 -6.87 0.54 -9.36
CA SER A 45 -7.13 -0.82 -9.84
C SER A 45 -6.20 -1.29 -10.96
N TYR A 46 -5.71 -0.39 -11.80
CA TYR A 46 -4.82 -0.68 -12.93
C TYR A 46 -3.44 -0.04 -12.78
N GLY A 47 -3.10 0.36 -11.56
CA GLY A 47 -1.81 0.93 -11.22
C GLY A 47 -0.75 -0.13 -10.98
N ASP A 48 0.32 0.32 -10.35
CA ASP A 48 1.38 -0.54 -9.87
C ASP A 48 0.95 -1.31 -8.61
N ALA A 49 1.71 -2.34 -8.29
CA ALA A 49 1.49 -3.20 -7.14
C ALA A 49 2.57 -3.03 -6.08
N MET A 50 2.22 -3.44 -4.87
CA MET A 50 3.09 -3.52 -3.71
C MET A 50 3.12 -4.95 -3.20
N LEU A 51 4.33 -5.45 -2.92
CA LEU A 51 4.58 -6.71 -2.23
C LEU A 51 5.03 -6.40 -0.80
N ILE A 52 4.34 -6.98 0.18
CA ILE A 52 4.65 -6.87 1.61
C ILE A 52 5.11 -8.24 2.10
N ILE A 53 6.29 -8.32 2.72
CA ILE A 53 6.95 -9.54 3.22
C ILE A 53 7.56 -9.30 4.60
#